data_AF-A0A9P8JZ22-F1
#
_entry.id   AF-A0A9P8JZ22-F1
#
_cell.length_a   1.000
_cell.length_b   1.000
_cell.length_c   1.000
_cell.angle_alpha   90.00
_cell.angle_beta   90.00
_cell.angle_gamma   90.00
#
_symmetry.space_group_name_H-M   'P 1'
#
loop_
_entity.id
_entity.type
_entity.pdbx_description
1 polymer ?
#
loop_
_entity_poly.entity_id
_entity_poly.type
_entity_poly.pdbx_seq_one_letter_code
_entity_poly.pdbx_strand_id
1 'polypeptide(L)'
;DGAKPGMDFKTMSVHFKLIHVPTKVAMWTHTTPLPDWAYKQAEINGNKNALQTSNIWYAEDIPALPKDSERAKKEPRKVKHVPFLKKYFELQRAMFYHNNALTSSHPYASVPIQWPFLLRGVSFWTENETRQQIYFLGNPLGWWLASSLLAVFAGVLLADQLSQRRGVDALDKRARNRLYNSTGFFFLTWAAHYVPFYIMGRQLFLHHYLPAHLASALVTGALVEFVFNIDPVDIEDVASGNATLTKNKKTAVQQNKPVRERTGQSNLFGMWAATGGILAVIVWSFLYFAPLTYGQPGLTIEQVNARKWLNYDLHFAK
;
A
#
# COMPACT_ATOMS: atom_id res chain seq x y z
N ASP A 1 -6.38 32.46 -31.77
CA ASP A 1 -7.30 31.72 -30.89
C ASP A 1 -8.62 32.48 -30.69
N GLY A 2 -9.49 32.51 -31.69
CA GLY A 2 -10.90 32.94 -31.54
C GLY A 2 -11.22 34.44 -31.60
N ALA A 3 -10.23 35.34 -31.56
CA ALA A 3 -10.47 36.78 -31.70
C ALA A 3 -10.83 37.17 -33.15
N LYS A 4 -11.92 37.93 -33.34
CA LYS A 4 -12.36 38.43 -34.64
C LYS A 4 -11.73 39.81 -34.93
N PRO A 5 -11.49 40.17 -36.20
CA PRO A 5 -11.12 41.54 -36.56
C PRO A 5 -12.10 42.55 -35.97
N GLY A 6 -11.59 43.59 -35.31
CA GLY A 6 -12.41 44.63 -34.65
C GLY A 6 -12.93 44.26 -33.25
N MET A 7 -12.51 43.13 -32.66
CA MET A 7 -12.86 42.77 -31.28
C MET A 7 -12.05 43.61 -30.28
N ASP A 8 -12.75 44.20 -29.30
CA ASP A 8 -12.11 44.90 -28.19
C ASP A 8 -11.20 43.97 -27.37
N PHE A 9 -9.99 44.44 -27.09
CA PHE A 9 -9.07 43.76 -26.18
C PHE A 9 -9.53 43.97 -24.73
N LYS A 10 -10.02 42.90 -24.08
CA LYS A 10 -10.52 42.92 -22.71
C LYS A 10 -9.59 42.14 -21.78
N THR A 11 -9.12 42.80 -20.72
CA THR A 11 -8.38 42.22 -19.58
C THR A 11 -9.10 40.99 -19.03
N MET A 12 -8.36 39.98 -18.59
CA MET A 12 -8.84 38.68 -18.06
C MET A 12 -9.67 37.79 -19.01
N SER A 13 -10.09 38.30 -20.17
CA SER A 13 -11.02 37.60 -21.08
C SER A 13 -10.36 37.20 -22.39
N VAL A 14 -9.45 38.03 -22.90
CA VAL A 14 -8.76 37.79 -24.16
C VAL A 14 -7.43 37.09 -23.91
N HIS A 15 -7.30 35.90 -24.48
CA HIS A 15 -6.06 35.13 -24.53
C HIS A 15 -5.33 35.45 -25.84
N PHE A 16 -4.04 35.68 -25.77
CA PHE A 16 -3.22 36.04 -26.93
C PHE A 16 -1.81 35.44 -26.84
N LYS A 17 -1.09 35.48 -27.96
CA LYS A 17 0.32 35.07 -28.05
C LYS A 17 1.13 36.29 -28.50
N LEU A 18 2.26 36.54 -27.85
CA LEU A 18 3.20 37.57 -28.27
C LEU A 18 4.23 36.93 -29.21
N ILE A 19 4.14 37.24 -30.50
CA ILE A 19 5.08 36.71 -31.51
C ILE A 19 6.09 37.79 -31.85
N HIS A 20 7.38 37.50 -31.62
CA HIS A 20 8.44 38.40 -32.02
C HIS A 20 8.54 38.43 -33.56
N VAL A 21 8.35 39.60 -34.16
CA VAL A 21 8.15 39.74 -35.61
C VAL A 21 9.35 39.25 -36.44
N PRO A 22 10.62 39.60 -36.11
CA PRO A 22 11.79 39.15 -36.86
C PRO A 22 12.08 37.65 -36.71
N THR A 23 12.06 37.12 -35.48
CA THR A 23 12.50 35.73 -35.22
C THR A 23 11.37 34.71 -35.23
N LYS A 24 10.11 35.16 -35.29
CA LYS A 24 8.89 34.34 -35.29
C LYS A 24 8.74 33.41 -34.08
N VAL A 25 9.41 33.71 -32.98
CA VAL A 25 9.26 32.97 -31.72
C VAL A 25 8.12 33.55 -30.88
N ALA A 26 7.39 32.71 -30.18
CA ALA A 26 6.35 33.09 -29.22
C ALA A 26 6.95 33.32 -27.84
N MET A 27 6.54 34.37 -27.12
CA MET A 27 6.86 34.53 -25.70
C MET A 27 6.28 33.36 -24.91
N TRP A 28 7.10 32.75 -24.07
CA TRP A 28 6.84 31.46 -23.45
C TRP A 28 7.44 31.41 -22.05
N THR A 29 6.83 30.58 -21.20
CA THR A 29 7.33 30.25 -19.87
C THR A 29 7.09 28.77 -19.54
N HIS A 30 7.74 28.27 -18.50
CA HIS A 30 7.61 26.90 -17.98
C HIS A 30 7.61 26.85 -16.46
N THR A 31 7.33 25.67 -15.90
CA THR A 31 7.14 25.47 -14.46
C THR A 31 8.42 25.39 -13.66
N THR A 32 9.56 25.07 -14.28
CA THR A 32 10.86 25.06 -13.59
C THR A 32 11.27 26.49 -13.19
N PRO A 33 11.43 26.79 -11.90
CA PRO A 33 11.86 28.11 -11.46
C PRO A 33 13.34 28.34 -11.75
N LEU A 34 13.71 29.61 -11.92
CA LEU A 34 15.11 30.03 -12.00
C LEU A 34 15.86 29.75 -10.68
N PRO A 35 17.21 29.73 -10.68
CA PRO A 35 17.99 29.47 -9.47
C PRO A 35 17.85 30.56 -8.39
N ASP A 36 18.54 30.37 -7.25
CA ASP A 36 18.41 31.23 -6.06
C ASP A 36 18.75 32.70 -6.33
N TRP A 37 19.69 32.97 -7.25
CA TRP A 37 20.03 34.33 -7.66
C TRP A 37 18.84 35.11 -8.26
N ALA A 38 17.84 34.40 -8.79
CA ALA A 38 16.63 34.96 -9.38
C ALA A 38 15.40 34.78 -8.47
N TYR A 39 15.62 34.53 -7.17
CA TYR A 39 14.54 34.37 -6.18
C TYR A 39 13.48 33.33 -6.58
N LYS A 40 13.87 32.26 -7.30
CA LYS A 40 12.95 31.22 -7.79
C LYS A 40 11.79 31.72 -8.68
N GLN A 41 11.98 32.85 -9.36
CA GLN A 41 10.98 33.36 -10.32
C GLN A 41 10.87 32.47 -11.57
N ALA A 42 9.81 32.65 -12.35
CA ALA A 42 9.63 31.95 -13.61
C ALA A 42 10.55 32.50 -14.70
N GLU A 43 11.08 31.62 -15.57
CA GLU A 43 11.83 32.03 -16.77
C GLU A 43 10.85 32.51 -17.86
N ILE A 44 11.22 33.59 -18.56
CA ILE A 44 10.52 34.09 -19.76
C ILE A 44 11.46 34.01 -20.94
N ASN A 45 11.06 33.28 -21.99
CA ASN A 45 11.91 33.02 -23.16
C ASN A 45 11.09 32.97 -24.47
N GLY A 46 11.76 32.77 -25.61
CA GLY A 46 11.15 32.62 -26.93
C GLY A 46 11.05 31.15 -27.37
N ASN A 47 9.85 30.69 -27.70
CA ASN A 47 9.58 29.34 -28.17
C ASN A 47 9.28 29.31 -29.68
N LYS A 48 9.98 28.46 -30.44
CA LYS A 48 9.70 28.25 -31.87
C LYS A 48 8.41 27.46 -32.11
N ASN A 49 7.98 26.63 -31.16
CA ASN A 49 6.71 25.90 -31.26
C ASN A 49 5.54 26.78 -30.80
N ALA A 50 5.02 27.60 -31.70
CA ALA A 50 3.94 28.55 -31.40
C ALA A 50 2.61 27.89 -30.97
N LEU A 51 2.41 26.59 -31.22
CA LEU A 51 1.19 25.86 -30.86
C LEU A 51 1.13 25.43 -29.39
N GLN A 52 2.26 25.45 -28.68
CA GLN A 52 2.30 25.09 -27.26
C GLN A 52 1.39 26.00 -26.42
N THR A 53 0.64 25.39 -25.48
CA THR A 53 -0.37 26.08 -24.68
C THR A 53 0.22 27.06 -23.66
N SER A 54 1.46 26.83 -23.20
CA SER A 54 2.17 27.75 -22.31
C SER A 54 2.74 29.00 -23.00
N ASN A 55 2.43 29.20 -24.28
CA ASN A 55 2.68 30.46 -25.01
C ASN A 55 1.51 31.46 -24.85
N ILE A 56 0.44 31.08 -24.16
CA ILE A 56 -0.79 31.87 -24.06
C ILE A 56 -0.69 32.82 -22.86
N TRP A 57 -0.91 34.10 -23.12
CA TRP A 57 -0.90 35.20 -22.15
C TRP A 57 -2.28 35.86 -22.09
N TYR A 58 -2.55 36.54 -20.98
CA TYR A 58 -3.69 37.45 -20.82
C TYR A 58 -3.23 38.68 -20.04
N ALA A 59 -3.88 39.83 -20.27
CA ALA A 59 -3.64 41.01 -19.44
C ALA A 59 -4.46 40.88 -18.15
N GLU A 60 -3.83 41.09 -16.99
CA GLU A 60 -4.48 40.94 -15.69
C GLU A 60 -5.04 42.25 -15.15
N ASP A 61 -4.28 43.34 -15.22
CA ASP A 61 -4.63 44.61 -14.60
C ASP A 61 -4.35 45.81 -15.52
N ILE A 62 -5.02 46.94 -15.25
CA ILE A 62 -4.82 48.22 -15.92
C ILE A 62 -4.47 49.25 -14.82
N PRO A 63 -3.18 49.53 -14.56
CA PRO A 63 -2.77 50.37 -13.44
C PRO A 63 -3.31 51.81 -13.48
N ALA A 64 -3.54 52.35 -14.68
CA ALA A 64 -4.05 53.70 -14.88
C ALA A 64 -5.60 53.80 -14.86
N LEU A 65 -6.31 52.71 -14.51
CA LEU A 65 -7.77 52.71 -14.50
C LEU A 65 -8.29 53.53 -13.30
N PRO A 66 -9.15 54.54 -13.53
CA PRO A 66 -9.79 55.27 -12.43
C PRO A 66 -10.59 54.32 -11.54
N LYS A 67 -10.51 54.50 -10.22
CA LYS A 67 -11.21 53.64 -9.24
C LYS A 67 -12.74 53.63 -9.44
N ASP A 68 -13.29 54.75 -9.92
CA ASP A 68 -14.72 54.91 -10.15
C ASP A 68 -15.18 54.44 -11.55
N SER A 69 -14.27 53.89 -12.36
CA SER A 69 -14.63 53.36 -13.67
C SER A 69 -15.61 52.18 -13.54
N GLU A 70 -16.66 52.16 -14.36
CA GLU A 70 -17.54 50.99 -14.50
C GLU A 70 -16.75 49.71 -14.81
N ARG A 71 -15.58 49.82 -15.47
CA ARG A 71 -14.69 48.68 -15.76
C ARG A 71 -13.98 48.12 -14.52
N ALA A 72 -13.87 48.91 -13.45
CA ALA A 72 -13.28 48.48 -12.18
C ALA A 72 -14.29 47.70 -11.30
N LYS A 73 -15.59 47.82 -11.59
CA LYS A 73 -16.64 47.08 -10.88
C LYS A 73 -16.59 45.60 -11.25
N LYS A 74 -15.92 44.80 -10.43
CA LYS A 74 -15.89 43.34 -10.56
C LYS A 74 -17.22 42.78 -10.09
N GLU A 75 -18.10 42.40 -11.01
CA GLU A 75 -19.28 41.62 -10.63
C GLU A 75 -18.83 40.26 -10.06
N PRO A 76 -19.29 39.88 -8.86
CA PRO A 76 -18.95 38.57 -8.31
C PRO A 76 -19.52 37.49 -9.23
N ARG A 77 -18.66 36.53 -9.63
CA ARG A 77 -19.09 35.40 -10.45
C ARG A 77 -20.19 34.64 -9.70
N LYS A 78 -21.40 34.62 -10.26
CA LYS A 78 -22.50 33.82 -9.72
C LYS A 78 -22.10 32.35 -9.76
N VAL A 79 -22.10 31.70 -8.59
CA VAL A 79 -21.82 30.28 -8.47
C VAL A 79 -22.84 29.52 -9.30
N LYS A 80 -22.37 28.79 -10.32
CA LYS A 80 -23.25 27.96 -11.15
C LYS A 80 -23.49 26.65 -10.41
N HIS A 81 -24.76 26.25 -10.31
CA HIS A 81 -25.11 24.93 -9.82
C HIS A 81 -24.60 23.87 -10.80
N VAL A 82 -23.93 22.85 -10.26
CA VAL A 82 -23.46 21.68 -11.03
C VAL A 82 -24.23 20.46 -10.52
N PRO A 83 -24.85 19.65 -11.39
CA PRO A 83 -25.51 18.42 -10.97
C PRO A 83 -24.57 17.49 -10.20
N PHE A 84 -25.09 16.81 -9.17
CA PHE A 84 -24.30 15.95 -8.29
C PHE A 84 -23.41 14.96 -9.05
N LEU A 85 -23.96 14.18 -9.97
CA LEU A 85 -23.19 13.16 -10.70
C LEU A 85 -22.07 13.78 -11.55
N LYS A 86 -22.31 14.94 -12.15
CA LYS A 86 -21.27 15.66 -12.89
C LYS A 86 -20.13 16.09 -11.95
N LYS A 87 -20.47 16.62 -10.78
CA LYS A 87 -19.48 17.02 -9.78
C LYS A 87 -18.74 15.82 -9.17
N TYR A 88 -19.43 14.69 -8.98
CA TYR A 88 -18.85 13.44 -8.51
C TYR A 88 -17.80 12.91 -9.49
N PHE A 89 -18.12 12.80 -10.78
CA PHE A 89 -17.14 12.33 -11.77
C PHE A 89 -15.97 13.29 -11.97
N GLU A 90 -16.23 14.61 -11.91
CA GLU A 90 -15.17 15.63 -11.87
C GLU A 90 -14.23 15.38 -10.68
N LEU A 91 -14.79 15.16 -9.49
CA LEU A 91 -14.02 14.86 -8.28
C LEU A 91 -13.23 13.56 -8.40
N GLN A 92 -13.84 12.46 -8.89
CA GLN A 92 -13.13 11.19 -9.05
C GLN A 92 -11.94 11.33 -10.00
N ARG A 93 -12.12 12.03 -11.13
CA ARG A 93 -11.02 12.31 -12.07
C ARG A 93 -9.92 13.13 -11.42
N ALA A 94 -10.27 14.16 -10.64
CA ALA A 94 -9.31 14.96 -9.91
C ALA A 94 -8.55 14.12 -8.86
N MET A 95 -9.25 13.23 -8.13
CA MET A 95 -8.65 12.32 -7.16
C MET A 95 -7.63 11.39 -7.83
N PHE A 96 -7.96 10.76 -8.96
CA PHE A 96 -7.00 9.92 -9.70
C PHE A 96 -5.79 10.72 -10.22
N TYR A 97 -6.03 11.91 -10.78
CA TYR A 97 -4.96 12.78 -11.27
C TYR A 97 -3.99 13.16 -10.16
N HIS A 98 -4.51 13.70 -9.05
CA HIS A 98 -3.68 14.12 -7.94
C HIS A 98 -3.00 12.95 -7.23
N ASN A 99 -3.66 11.78 -7.13
CA ASN A 99 -3.05 10.60 -6.54
C ASN A 99 -1.84 10.09 -7.34
N ASN A 100 -1.93 10.12 -8.68
CA ASN A 100 -0.81 9.78 -9.57
C ASN A 100 0.30 10.84 -9.58
N ALA A 101 -0.03 12.11 -9.29
CA ALA A 101 0.93 13.20 -9.27
C ALA A 101 1.77 13.29 -7.97
N LEU A 102 1.53 12.43 -6.97
CA LEU A 102 2.29 12.37 -5.72
C LEU A 102 3.64 11.64 -5.91
N THR A 103 4.51 12.19 -6.75
CA THR A 103 5.81 11.60 -7.11
C THR A 103 7.00 12.22 -6.37
N SER A 104 6.75 13.10 -5.40
CA SER A 104 7.80 13.72 -4.58
C SER A 104 8.58 12.66 -3.79
N SER A 105 9.91 12.81 -3.72
CA SER A 105 10.74 11.97 -2.88
C SER A 105 10.49 12.25 -1.39
N HIS A 106 10.36 11.21 -0.58
CA HIS A 106 10.27 11.33 0.87
C HIS A 106 11.33 10.44 1.55
N PRO A 107 12.05 10.90 2.60
CA PRO A 107 13.15 10.14 3.22
C PRO A 107 12.74 8.76 3.76
N TYR A 108 11.50 8.65 4.26
CA TYR A 108 10.93 7.40 4.79
C TYR A 108 10.07 6.64 3.77
N ALA A 109 10.10 7.01 2.49
CA ALA A 109 9.41 6.23 1.46
C ALA A 109 10.03 4.82 1.36
N SER A 110 9.18 3.83 1.09
CA SER A 110 9.59 2.43 0.92
C SER A 110 8.86 1.79 -0.25
N VAL A 111 9.44 0.72 -0.79
CA VAL A 111 8.93 0.04 -1.99
C VAL A 111 8.33 -1.33 -1.66
N PRO A 112 7.39 -1.85 -2.48
CA PRO A 112 6.63 -3.07 -2.16
C PRO A 112 7.47 -4.28 -1.77
N ILE A 113 8.62 -4.49 -2.44
CA ILE A 113 9.49 -5.63 -2.18
C ILE A 113 10.10 -5.62 -0.77
N GLN A 114 10.21 -4.44 -0.12
CA GLN A 114 10.79 -4.31 1.22
C GLN A 114 9.80 -4.66 2.33
N TRP A 115 8.49 -4.61 2.05
CA TRP A 115 7.46 -4.69 3.09
C TRP A 115 7.37 -6.05 3.77
N PRO A 116 7.37 -7.21 3.07
CA PRO A 116 7.32 -8.52 3.73
C PRO A 116 8.50 -8.78 4.68
N PHE A 117 9.64 -8.14 4.43
CA PHE A 117 10.85 -8.30 5.23
C PHE A 117 10.97 -7.27 6.37
N LEU A 118 10.09 -6.28 6.41
CA LEU A 118 10.11 -5.19 7.39
C LEU A 118 11.50 -4.52 7.46
N LEU A 119 12.13 -4.20 6.31
CA LEU A 119 13.51 -3.70 6.31
C LEU A 119 13.67 -2.30 6.92
N ARG A 120 12.59 -1.51 6.89
CA ARG A 120 12.58 -0.10 7.28
C ARG A 120 11.18 0.29 7.74
N GLY A 121 11.09 1.06 8.82
CA GLY A 121 9.86 1.69 9.30
C GLY A 121 9.77 3.17 8.91
N VAL A 122 8.87 3.90 9.58
CA VAL A 122 8.64 5.33 9.33
C VAL A 122 8.68 6.09 10.65
N SER A 123 9.46 7.16 10.74
CA SER A 123 9.45 8.03 11.92
C SER A 123 8.20 8.92 11.88
N PHE A 124 7.43 8.92 12.98
CA PHE A 124 6.20 9.72 13.11
C PHE A 124 6.38 10.94 14.00
N TRP A 125 7.09 10.80 15.11
CA TRP A 125 7.24 11.87 16.09
C TRP A 125 8.49 11.68 16.95
N THR A 126 9.07 12.78 17.43
CA THR A 126 10.25 12.81 18.29
C THR A 126 10.17 13.97 19.27
N GLU A 127 10.57 13.76 20.51
CA GLU A 127 10.80 14.78 21.55
C GLU A 127 12.22 14.65 22.07
N ASN A 128 13.00 15.73 21.94
CA ASN A 128 14.43 15.70 22.17
C ASN A 128 14.79 15.73 23.66
N GLU A 129 14.03 16.47 24.48
CA GLU A 129 14.35 16.63 25.90
C GLU A 129 14.24 15.30 26.66
N THR A 130 13.21 14.53 26.34
CA THR A 130 12.93 13.24 26.99
C THR A 130 13.40 12.03 26.18
N ARG A 131 13.99 12.24 24.98
CA ARG A 131 14.40 11.20 24.03
C ARG A 131 13.28 10.21 23.68
N GLN A 132 12.07 10.74 23.54
CA GLN A 132 10.88 9.98 23.22
C GLN A 132 10.64 9.99 21.71
N GLN A 133 10.33 8.84 21.11
CA GLN A 133 10.06 8.76 19.68
C GLN A 133 8.96 7.76 19.37
N ILE A 134 8.08 8.11 18.43
CA ILE A 134 7.11 7.19 17.84
C ILE A 134 7.64 6.79 16.47
N TYR A 135 7.90 5.50 16.31
CA TYR A 135 8.42 4.91 15.10
C TYR A 135 7.49 3.79 14.64
N PHE A 136 6.89 3.97 13.46
CA PHE A 136 6.00 2.99 12.89
C PHE A 136 6.79 1.80 12.35
N LEU A 137 6.70 0.71 13.12
CA LEU A 137 7.32 -0.57 12.85
C LEU A 137 6.33 -1.67 13.22
N GLY A 138 6.18 -2.67 12.35
CA GLY A 138 5.42 -3.88 12.68
C GLY A 138 6.10 -4.68 13.80
N ASN A 139 5.40 -5.62 14.42
CA ASN A 139 6.03 -6.58 15.33
C ASN A 139 6.99 -7.47 14.52
N PRO A 140 8.32 -7.37 14.65
CA PRO A 140 9.22 -8.00 13.66
C PRO A 140 9.07 -9.53 13.61
N LEU A 141 8.94 -10.18 14.76
CA LEU A 141 8.78 -11.63 14.83
C LEU A 141 7.44 -12.10 14.26
N GLY A 142 6.34 -11.43 14.63
CA GLY A 142 5.02 -11.74 14.06
C GLY A 142 4.96 -11.44 12.55
N TRP A 143 5.65 -10.39 12.12
CA TRP A 143 5.69 -9.96 10.73
C TRP A 143 6.44 -10.94 9.84
N TRP A 144 7.62 -11.37 10.27
CA TRP A 144 8.43 -12.37 9.55
C TRP A 144 7.76 -13.74 9.58
N LEU A 145 7.16 -14.14 10.70
CA LEU A 145 6.36 -15.37 10.76
C LEU A 145 5.26 -15.33 9.70
N ALA A 146 4.46 -14.27 9.66
CA ALA A 146 3.35 -14.18 8.72
C ALA A 146 3.81 -14.13 7.26
N SER A 147 4.89 -13.40 6.99
CA SER A 147 5.45 -13.30 5.64
C SER A 147 6.08 -14.61 5.16
N SER A 148 6.76 -15.34 6.06
CA SER A 148 7.35 -16.65 5.74
C SER A 148 6.28 -17.72 5.48
N LEU A 149 5.18 -17.71 6.23
CA LEU A 149 4.11 -18.69 6.08
C LEU A 149 3.26 -18.49 4.82
N LEU A 150 3.29 -17.32 4.19
CA LEU A 150 2.77 -17.16 2.83
C LEU A 150 3.55 -18.00 1.81
N ALA A 151 4.88 -18.03 1.92
CA ALA A 151 5.74 -18.83 1.05
C ALA A 151 5.55 -20.33 1.33
N VAL A 152 5.43 -20.72 2.61
CA VAL A 152 5.10 -22.10 2.99
C VAL A 152 3.74 -22.50 2.42
N PHE A 153 2.71 -21.67 2.56
CA PHE A 153 1.39 -21.93 2.00
C PHE A 153 1.45 -22.13 0.48
N ALA A 154 2.13 -21.25 -0.25
CA ALA A 154 2.32 -21.40 -1.69
C ALA A 154 3.05 -22.72 -2.03
N GLY A 155 4.08 -23.09 -1.25
CA GLY A 155 4.78 -24.37 -1.37
C GLY A 155 3.87 -25.57 -1.15
N VAL A 156 3.01 -25.54 -0.12
CA VAL A 156 2.02 -26.59 0.16
C VAL A 156 1.04 -26.75 -1.02
N LEU A 157 0.52 -25.65 -1.58
CA LEU A 157 -0.37 -25.71 -2.74
C LEU A 157 0.33 -26.32 -3.96
N LEU A 158 1.58 -25.93 -4.23
CA LEU A 158 2.37 -26.49 -5.32
C LEU A 158 2.65 -27.98 -5.12
N ALA A 159 2.99 -28.38 -3.89
CA ALA A 159 3.23 -29.77 -3.53
C ALA A 159 1.96 -30.64 -3.67
N ASP A 160 0.79 -30.15 -3.23
CA ASP A 160 -0.48 -30.87 -3.41
C ASP A 160 -0.81 -31.01 -4.91
N GLN A 161 -0.69 -29.94 -5.70
CA GLN A 161 -0.92 -30.01 -7.15
C GLN A 161 0.03 -30.98 -7.86
N LEU A 162 1.31 -31.00 -7.49
CA LEU A 162 2.29 -31.92 -8.04
C LEU A 162 1.98 -33.38 -7.63
N SER A 163 1.59 -33.60 -6.38
CA SER A 163 1.22 -34.92 -5.86
C SER A 163 0.01 -35.49 -6.59
N GLN A 164 -1.04 -34.67 -6.78
CA GLN A 164 -2.23 -35.06 -7.55
C GLN A 164 -1.88 -35.41 -9.00
N ARG A 165 -1.00 -34.63 -9.66
CA ARG A 165 -0.53 -34.94 -11.02
C ARG A 165 0.26 -36.26 -11.10
N ARG A 166 0.88 -36.68 -10.00
CA ARG A 166 1.60 -37.96 -9.89
C ARG A 166 0.73 -39.12 -9.39
N GLY A 167 -0.58 -38.90 -9.23
CA GLY A 167 -1.52 -39.91 -8.73
C GLY A 167 -1.43 -40.17 -7.23
N VAL A 168 -0.77 -39.29 -6.46
CA VAL A 168 -0.64 -39.40 -5.01
C VAL A 168 -1.63 -38.45 -4.34
N ASP A 169 -2.66 -39.01 -3.71
CA ASP A 169 -3.67 -38.24 -2.96
C ASP A 169 -3.30 -38.17 -1.47
N ALA A 170 -2.46 -37.19 -1.13
CA ALA A 170 -1.89 -37.03 0.21
C ALA A 170 -2.81 -36.29 1.20
N LEU A 171 -3.80 -35.53 0.73
CA LEU A 171 -4.73 -34.75 1.56
C LEU A 171 -6.15 -35.29 1.41
N ASP A 172 -6.88 -35.40 2.52
CA ASP A 172 -8.30 -35.70 2.46
C ASP A 172 -9.09 -34.54 1.83
N LYS A 173 -10.26 -34.86 1.26
CA LYS A 173 -11.09 -33.89 0.54
C LYS A 173 -11.46 -32.67 1.38
N ARG A 174 -11.68 -32.83 2.70
CA ARG A 174 -12.09 -31.73 3.58
C ARG A 174 -10.90 -30.82 3.90
N ALA A 175 -9.75 -31.38 4.27
CA ALA A 175 -8.53 -30.61 4.50
C ALA A 175 -8.14 -29.82 3.24
N ARG A 176 -8.17 -30.46 2.07
CA ARG A 176 -7.95 -29.80 0.78
C ARG A 176 -8.97 -28.69 0.54
N ASN A 177 -10.27 -28.95 0.72
CA ASN A 177 -11.31 -27.94 0.51
C ASN A 177 -11.13 -26.72 1.42
N ARG A 178 -10.73 -26.92 2.68
CA ARG A 178 -10.43 -25.84 3.62
C ARG A 178 -9.18 -25.05 3.22
N LEU A 179 -8.11 -25.74 2.86
CA LEU A 179 -6.85 -25.15 2.43
C LEU A 179 -7.05 -24.28 1.18
N TYR A 180 -7.74 -24.80 0.16
CA TYR A 180 -7.93 -24.08 -1.11
C TYR A 180 -8.97 -22.95 -1.01
N ASN A 181 -10.10 -23.18 -0.35
CA ASN A 181 -11.16 -22.15 -0.32
C ASN A 181 -10.95 -21.15 0.81
N SER A 182 -10.82 -21.59 2.05
CA SER A 182 -10.74 -20.68 3.20
C SER A 182 -9.37 -20.01 3.27
N THR A 183 -8.29 -20.80 3.33
CA THR A 183 -6.93 -20.24 3.39
C THR A 183 -6.56 -19.56 2.07
N GLY A 184 -6.93 -20.16 0.94
CA GLY A 184 -6.72 -19.57 -0.39
C GLY A 184 -7.45 -18.23 -0.57
N PHE A 185 -8.65 -18.04 -0.02
CA PHE A 185 -9.32 -16.74 -0.03
C PHE A 185 -8.50 -15.65 0.69
N PHE A 186 -7.94 -15.96 1.86
CA PHE A 186 -7.07 -15.00 2.57
C PHE A 186 -5.79 -14.73 1.79
N PHE A 187 -5.19 -15.74 1.16
CA PHE A 187 -4.02 -15.56 0.30
C PHE A 187 -4.31 -14.68 -0.92
N LEU A 188 -5.45 -14.88 -1.58
CA LEU A 188 -5.89 -14.02 -2.68
C LEU A 188 -6.19 -12.59 -2.19
N THR A 189 -6.75 -12.45 -0.99
CA THR A 189 -6.95 -11.14 -0.36
C THR A 189 -5.62 -10.43 -0.11
N TRP A 190 -4.62 -11.15 0.40
CA TRP A 190 -3.24 -10.64 0.53
C TRP A 190 -2.69 -10.18 -0.83
N ALA A 191 -2.79 -11.03 -1.86
CA ALA A 191 -2.29 -10.72 -3.19
C ALA A 191 -2.99 -9.48 -3.79
N ALA A 192 -4.32 -9.39 -3.67
CA ALA A 192 -5.11 -8.26 -4.16
C ALA A 192 -4.76 -6.94 -3.45
N HIS A 193 -4.34 -6.99 -2.19
CA HIS A 193 -3.91 -5.80 -1.44
C HIS A 193 -2.40 -5.53 -1.51
N TYR A 194 -1.61 -6.39 -2.16
CA TYR A 194 -0.17 -6.25 -2.24
C TYR A 194 0.32 -6.01 -3.67
N VAL A 195 -0.09 -6.86 -4.61
CA VAL A 195 0.39 -6.86 -6.00
C VAL A 195 0.13 -5.52 -6.72
N PRO A 196 -1.02 -4.84 -6.56
CA PRO A 196 -1.25 -3.56 -7.24
C PRO A 196 -0.23 -2.48 -6.92
N PHE A 197 0.46 -2.55 -5.77
CA PHE A 197 1.47 -1.55 -5.43
C PHE A 197 2.74 -1.62 -6.29
N TYR A 198 3.01 -2.75 -6.95
CA TYR A 198 4.15 -2.90 -7.88
C TYR A 198 3.99 -2.08 -9.16
N ILE A 199 2.75 -1.71 -9.52
CA ILE A 199 2.45 -0.94 -10.73
C ILE A 199 2.13 0.53 -10.44
N MET A 200 2.16 0.96 -9.18
CA MET A 200 1.90 2.35 -8.78
C MET A 200 3.17 3.19 -8.84
N GLY A 201 3.22 4.17 -9.74
CA GLY A 201 4.35 5.10 -9.91
C GLY A 201 4.37 6.30 -8.96
N ARG A 202 3.79 6.18 -7.76
CA ARG A 202 3.70 7.26 -6.75
C ARG A 202 4.54 6.93 -5.51
N GLN A 203 4.68 7.88 -4.59
CA GLN A 203 5.28 7.61 -3.29
C GLN A 203 4.48 6.57 -2.49
N LEU A 204 5.21 5.62 -1.89
CA LEU A 204 4.64 4.55 -1.08
C LEU A 204 5.37 4.45 0.26
N PHE A 205 4.68 3.85 1.22
CA PHE A 205 5.13 3.71 2.60
C PHE A 205 4.68 2.38 3.16
N LEU A 206 5.35 1.91 4.20
CA LEU A 206 5.08 0.61 4.84
C LEU A 206 3.60 0.42 5.24
N HIS A 207 2.88 1.48 5.61
CA HIS A 207 1.49 1.38 6.05
C HIS A 207 0.54 0.90 4.93
N HIS A 208 0.92 1.09 3.66
CA HIS A 208 0.18 0.57 2.52
C HIS A 208 0.08 -0.95 2.52
N TYR A 209 1.05 -1.63 3.15
CA TYR A 209 1.06 -3.09 3.27
C TYR A 209 0.16 -3.61 4.41
N LEU A 210 -0.28 -2.78 5.35
CA LEU A 210 -1.04 -3.26 6.53
C LEU A 210 -2.29 -4.09 6.18
N PRO A 211 -3.11 -3.73 5.17
CA PRO A 211 -4.25 -4.57 4.78
C PRO A 211 -3.82 -5.95 4.27
N ALA A 212 -2.75 -6.01 3.47
CA ALA A 212 -2.19 -7.28 3.02
C ALA A 212 -1.59 -8.06 4.20
N HIS A 213 -0.89 -7.39 5.11
CA HIS A 213 -0.31 -8.02 6.30
C HIS A 213 -1.39 -8.65 7.20
N LEU A 214 -2.54 -8.00 7.38
CA LEU A 214 -3.68 -8.58 8.09
C LEU A 214 -4.12 -9.90 7.43
N ALA A 215 -4.27 -9.92 6.11
CA ALA A 215 -4.58 -11.14 5.38
C ALA A 215 -3.49 -12.23 5.54
N SER A 216 -2.22 -11.86 5.59
CA SER A 216 -1.11 -12.79 5.87
C SER A 216 -1.17 -13.40 7.28
N ALA A 217 -1.64 -12.65 8.27
CA ALA A 217 -1.86 -13.16 9.63
C ALA A 217 -3.04 -14.16 9.68
N LEU A 218 -4.09 -13.94 8.87
CA LEU A 218 -5.18 -14.90 8.72
C LEU A 218 -4.73 -16.20 8.04
N VAL A 219 -3.89 -16.10 6.99
CA VAL A 219 -3.23 -17.27 6.38
C VAL A 219 -2.38 -18.01 7.41
N THR A 220 -1.63 -17.29 8.24
CA THR A 220 -0.80 -17.86 9.31
C THR A 220 -1.62 -18.69 10.29
N GLY A 221 -2.70 -18.13 10.83
CA GLY A 221 -3.57 -18.86 11.75
C GLY A 221 -4.17 -20.12 11.11
N ALA A 222 -4.67 -19.99 9.87
CA ALA A 222 -5.24 -21.12 9.15
C ALA A 222 -4.21 -22.20 8.79
N LEU A 223 -2.97 -21.82 8.50
CA LEU A 223 -1.89 -22.76 8.20
C LEU A 223 -1.37 -23.47 9.44
N VAL A 224 -1.24 -22.77 10.57
CA VAL A 224 -0.95 -23.41 11.88
C VAL A 224 -2.03 -24.43 12.20
N GLU A 225 -3.30 -24.06 12.06
CA GLU A 225 -4.39 -25.00 12.28
C GLU A 225 -4.34 -26.20 11.32
N PHE A 226 -4.02 -25.98 10.05
CA PHE A 226 -3.87 -27.04 9.05
C PHE A 226 -2.73 -28.01 9.42
N VAL A 227 -1.55 -27.51 9.78
CA VAL A 227 -0.38 -28.34 10.10
C VAL A 227 -0.63 -29.21 11.32
N PHE A 228 -1.28 -28.67 12.37
CA PHE A 228 -1.49 -29.40 13.63
C PHE A 228 -2.78 -30.23 13.67
N ASN A 229 -3.68 -30.12 12.68
CA ASN A 229 -4.90 -30.92 12.57
C ASN A 229 -4.98 -31.80 11.32
N ILE A 230 -3.88 -31.94 10.57
CA ILE A 230 -3.79 -33.01 9.56
C ILE A 230 -3.70 -34.33 10.31
N ASP A 231 -4.65 -35.21 10.07
CA ASP A 231 -4.48 -36.63 10.36
C ASP A 231 -3.43 -37.17 9.39
N PRO A 232 -2.26 -37.64 9.85
CA PRO A 232 -1.25 -38.19 8.96
C PRO A 232 -1.84 -39.40 8.24
N VAL A 233 -1.68 -39.44 6.91
CA VAL A 233 -1.93 -40.66 6.15
C VAL A 233 -0.81 -41.64 6.52
N ASP A 234 -1.15 -42.77 7.12
CA ASP A 234 -0.17 -43.81 7.44
C ASP A 234 0.56 -44.24 6.15
N ILE A 235 1.88 -44.08 6.15
CA ILE A 235 2.73 -44.37 4.99
C ILE A 235 2.63 -45.87 4.61
N GLU A 236 2.30 -46.74 5.57
CA GLU A 236 2.04 -48.17 5.35
C GLU A 236 0.80 -48.42 4.49
N ASP A 237 -0.25 -47.60 4.60
CA ASP A 237 -1.48 -47.72 3.77
C ASP A 237 -1.23 -47.30 2.31
N VAL A 238 -0.29 -46.37 2.09
CA VAL A 238 0.13 -45.93 0.75
C VAL A 238 1.04 -46.97 0.09
N ALA A 239 1.93 -47.61 0.86
CA ALA A 239 2.86 -48.62 0.38
C ALA A 239 2.19 -49.98 0.06
N SER A 240 1.08 -50.31 0.75
CA SER A 240 0.43 -51.63 0.65
C SER A 240 -0.72 -51.70 -0.37
N GLY A 241 -1.01 -50.64 -1.13
CA GLY A 241 -2.04 -50.63 -2.19
C GLY A 241 -3.49 -50.80 -1.70
N ASN A 242 -3.71 -50.96 -0.40
CA ASN A 242 -5.02 -51.19 0.23
C ASN A 242 -5.78 -49.90 0.58
N ALA A 243 -5.19 -48.72 0.32
CA ALA A 243 -5.73 -47.41 0.67
C ALA A 243 -7.17 -47.16 0.17
N THR A 244 -7.65 -47.85 -0.87
CA THR A 244 -8.98 -47.64 -1.46
C THR A 244 -10.12 -48.40 -0.75
N LEU A 245 -9.84 -49.55 -0.11
CA LEU A 245 -10.89 -50.43 0.42
C LEU A 245 -11.24 -50.16 1.90
N THR A 246 -10.26 -49.80 2.73
CA THR A 246 -10.48 -49.42 4.14
C THR A 246 -10.97 -47.97 4.30
N LYS A 247 -10.63 -47.08 3.35
CA LYS A 247 -11.10 -45.67 3.30
C LYS A 247 -12.63 -45.55 3.22
N ASN A 248 -13.29 -46.27 2.32
CA ASN A 248 -14.73 -46.06 2.08
C ASN A 248 -15.62 -46.34 3.30
N LYS A 249 -15.22 -47.23 4.21
CA LYS A 249 -16.00 -47.50 5.43
C LYS A 249 -15.68 -46.55 6.57
N LYS A 250 -14.40 -46.25 6.85
CA LYS A 250 -14.03 -45.36 7.97
C LYS A 250 -14.29 -43.89 7.64
N THR A 251 -13.96 -43.43 6.44
CA THR A 251 -14.13 -42.03 6.03
C THR A 251 -15.60 -41.65 5.82
N ALA A 252 -16.46 -42.58 5.37
CA ALA A 252 -17.91 -42.34 5.26
C ALA A 252 -18.60 -42.25 6.64
N VAL A 253 -18.26 -43.13 7.57
CA VAL A 253 -18.78 -43.09 8.96
C VAL A 253 -18.32 -41.83 9.69
N GLN A 254 -17.07 -41.43 9.45
CA GLN A 254 -16.49 -40.21 9.97
C GLN A 254 -16.82 -38.98 9.11
N GLN A 255 -17.69 -39.04 8.09
CA GLN A 255 -18.24 -37.89 7.36
C GLN A 255 -19.67 -37.50 7.81
N ASN A 256 -20.38 -38.38 8.52
CA ASN A 256 -21.76 -38.14 9.00
C ASN A 256 -21.91 -37.64 10.45
N LYS A 257 -20.86 -37.60 11.29
CA LYS A 257 -20.95 -37.04 12.67
C LYS A 257 -20.91 -35.50 12.73
N PRO A 258 -21.67 -34.81 13.59
CA PRO A 258 -21.59 -33.36 13.74
C PRO A 258 -20.17 -32.88 14.08
N VAL A 259 -19.78 -31.69 13.60
CA VAL A 259 -18.41 -31.12 13.74
C VAL A 259 -17.89 -31.21 15.17
N ARG A 260 -18.76 -30.92 16.14
CA ARG A 260 -18.48 -30.90 17.58
C ARG A 260 -18.07 -32.27 18.16
N GLU A 261 -18.56 -33.37 17.60
CA GLU A 261 -18.19 -34.74 18.05
C GLU A 261 -16.85 -35.21 17.51
N ARG A 262 -16.35 -34.61 16.41
CA ARG A 262 -15.04 -34.97 15.84
C ARG A 262 -13.91 -34.10 16.38
N THR A 263 -14.16 -32.81 16.60
CA THR A 263 -13.19 -31.92 17.28
C THR A 263 -12.92 -32.41 18.71
N GLY A 264 -13.85 -33.16 19.31
CA GLY A 264 -13.64 -33.83 20.60
C GLY A 264 -12.74 -35.06 20.56
N GLN A 265 -12.36 -35.58 19.38
CA GLN A 265 -11.48 -36.75 19.22
C GLN A 265 -10.07 -36.40 18.72
N SER A 266 -9.86 -35.21 18.16
CA SER A 266 -8.53 -34.73 17.74
C SER A 266 -7.72 -34.26 18.95
N ASN A 267 -6.46 -34.69 19.07
CA ASN A 267 -5.55 -34.20 20.09
C ASN A 267 -5.13 -32.74 19.80
N LEU A 268 -5.95 -31.79 20.27
CA LEU A 268 -5.74 -30.35 20.05
C LEU A 268 -4.50 -29.79 20.79
N PHE A 269 -3.84 -30.59 21.63
CA PHE A 269 -2.72 -30.14 22.46
C PHE A 269 -1.59 -29.53 21.61
N GLY A 270 -1.22 -30.17 20.49
CA GLY A 270 -0.16 -29.67 19.61
C GLY A 270 -0.50 -28.29 19.03
N MET A 271 -1.74 -28.10 18.57
CA MET A 271 -2.23 -26.82 18.05
C MET A 271 -2.23 -25.73 19.12
N TRP A 272 -2.72 -26.04 20.33
CA TRP A 272 -2.74 -25.08 21.43
C TRP A 272 -1.34 -24.72 21.93
N ALA A 273 -0.44 -25.70 22.03
CA ALA A 273 0.95 -25.48 22.41
C ALA A 273 1.67 -24.60 21.37
N ALA A 274 1.49 -24.89 20.07
CA ALA A 274 2.06 -24.08 18.99
C ALA A 274 1.50 -22.66 18.99
N THR A 275 0.19 -22.50 19.12
CA THR A 275 -0.47 -21.19 19.18
C THR A 275 0.00 -20.40 20.40
N GLY A 276 0.06 -21.03 21.58
CA GLY A 276 0.56 -20.41 22.80
C GLY A 276 2.02 -19.97 22.68
N GLY A 277 2.87 -20.80 22.08
CA GLY A 277 4.27 -20.46 21.81
C GLY A 277 4.42 -19.27 20.86
N ILE A 278 3.67 -19.26 19.74
CA ILE A 278 3.65 -18.14 18.78
C ILE A 278 3.20 -16.85 19.48
N LEU A 279 2.10 -16.90 20.24
CA LEU A 279 1.59 -15.74 20.96
C LEU A 279 2.58 -15.23 22.00
N ALA A 280 3.23 -16.11 22.75
CA ALA A 280 4.24 -15.72 23.73
C ALA A 280 5.41 -14.95 23.08
N VAL A 281 5.90 -15.44 21.92
CA VAL A 281 6.97 -14.79 21.16
C VAL A 281 6.52 -13.43 20.61
N ILE A 282 5.29 -13.33 20.08
CA ILE A 282 4.73 -12.07 19.58
C ILE A 282 4.55 -11.07 20.72
N VAL A 283 4.00 -11.49 21.87
CA VAL A 283 3.81 -10.64 23.04
C VAL A 283 5.16 -10.16 23.57
N TRP A 284 6.15 -11.03 23.68
CA TRP A 284 7.50 -10.64 24.07
C TRP A 284 8.08 -9.59 23.11
N SER A 285 8.00 -9.82 21.79
CA SER A 285 8.47 -8.87 20.79
C SER A 285 7.71 -7.54 20.88
N PHE A 286 6.40 -7.58 21.12
CA PHE A 286 5.61 -6.37 21.30
C PHE A 286 6.09 -5.58 22.52
N LEU A 287 6.26 -6.22 23.68
CA LEU A 287 6.74 -5.56 24.89
C LEU A 287 8.15 -4.97 24.71
N TYR A 288 9.02 -5.68 23.99
CA TYR A 288 10.37 -5.20 23.68
C TYR A 288 10.35 -3.90 22.83
N PHE A 289 9.48 -3.84 21.83
CA PHE A 289 9.34 -2.69 20.92
C PHE A 289 8.30 -1.64 21.36
N ALA A 290 7.52 -1.89 22.41
CA ALA A 290 6.44 -1.02 22.90
C ALA A 290 6.84 0.45 23.09
N PRO A 291 8.06 0.79 23.58
CA PRO A 291 8.46 2.19 23.69
C PRO A 291 8.47 2.95 22.36
N LEU A 292 8.73 2.28 21.23
CA LEU A 292 8.68 2.88 19.89
C LEU A 292 7.25 3.08 19.39
N THR A 293 6.28 2.30 19.89
CA THR A 293 4.87 2.42 19.52
C THR A 293 4.17 3.51 20.33
N TYR A 294 4.40 3.52 21.65
CA TYR A 294 3.75 4.47 22.56
C TYR A 294 4.53 5.77 22.72
N GLY A 295 5.77 5.83 22.24
CA GLY A 295 6.66 6.96 22.44
C GLY A 295 7.19 7.09 23.86
N GLN A 296 6.86 6.17 24.77
CA GLN A 296 7.23 6.23 26.18
C GLN A 296 7.58 4.84 26.73
N PRO A 297 8.55 4.73 27.67
CA PRO A 297 9.44 5.80 28.12
C PRO A 297 10.47 6.21 27.05
N GLY A 298 11.16 7.32 27.27
CA GLY A 298 12.34 7.66 26.49
C GLY A 298 13.43 6.60 26.67
N LEU A 299 14.20 6.34 25.62
CA LEU A 299 15.22 5.28 25.63
C LEU A 299 16.64 5.87 25.65
N THR A 300 17.56 5.16 26.30
CA THR A 300 19.00 5.47 26.19
C THR A 300 19.52 5.10 24.80
N ILE A 301 20.65 5.68 24.40
CA ILE A 301 21.27 5.41 23.09
C ILE A 301 21.53 3.91 22.90
N GLU A 302 22.01 3.22 23.94
CA GLU A 302 22.23 1.77 23.93
C GLU A 302 20.91 0.99 23.74
N GLN A 303 19.84 1.39 24.43
CA GLN A 303 18.54 0.76 24.30
C GLN A 303 17.89 0.98 22.92
N VAL A 304 18.14 2.14 22.30
CA VAL A 304 17.72 2.43 20.92
C VAL A 304 18.51 1.54 19.95
N ASN A 305 19.84 1.48 20.10
CA ASN A 305 20.68 0.66 19.24
C ASN A 305 20.37 -0.85 19.37
N ALA A 306 20.04 -1.33 20.57
CA ALA A 306 19.61 -2.71 20.77
C ALA A 306 18.33 -3.07 19.98
N ARG A 307 17.45 -2.10 19.73
CA ARG A 307 16.20 -2.26 18.96
C ARG A 307 16.40 -2.07 17.46
N LYS A 308 17.58 -1.67 17.01
CA LYS A 308 17.90 -1.48 15.59
C LYS A 308 18.35 -2.80 14.96
N TRP A 309 17.39 -3.74 14.83
CA TRP A 309 17.66 -5.08 14.30
C TRP A 309 18.00 -5.09 12.80
N LEU A 310 17.47 -4.13 12.06
CA LEU A 310 17.72 -3.91 10.63
C LEU A 310 18.06 -2.44 10.40
N ASN A 311 17.87 -1.95 9.16
CA ASN A 311 18.11 -0.55 8.78
C ASN A 311 17.01 0.40 9.29
N TYR A 312 16.66 0.31 10.57
CA TYR A 312 15.68 1.20 11.21
C TYR A 312 16.31 2.56 11.51
N ASP A 313 15.71 3.63 10.98
CA ASP A 313 16.14 5.01 11.24
C ASP A 313 15.53 5.53 12.53
N LEU A 314 16.08 5.06 13.65
CA LEU A 314 15.72 5.57 14.97
C LEU A 314 16.49 6.87 15.24
N HIS A 315 15.78 7.92 15.62
CA HIS A 315 16.31 9.29 15.71
C HIS A 315 17.39 9.43 16.80
N PHE A 316 17.18 8.80 17.95
CA PHE A 316 18.08 8.84 19.11
C PHE A 316 19.11 7.70 19.15
N ALA A 317 19.49 7.17 17.98
CA ALA A 317 20.50 6.10 17.88
C ALA A 317 21.95 6.61 18.00
N LYS A 318 22.16 7.92 17.99
CA LYS A 318 23.46 8.59 18.11
C LYS A 318 23.41 9.67 19.18
#